data_AF-A0A2S0M7H5-F1
#
_entry.id   AF-A0A2S0M7H5-F1
#
_cell.length_a   1.000
_cell.length_b   1.000
_cell.length_c   1.000
_cell.angle_alpha   90.00
_cell.angle_beta   90.00
_cell.angle_gamma   90.00
#
_symmetry.space_group_name_H-M   'P 1'
#
loop_
_entity.id
_entity.type
_entity.pdbx_description
1 polymer ?
#
loop_
_entity_poly.entity_id
_entity_poly.type
_entity_poly.pdbx_seq_one_letter_code
_entity_poly.pdbx_strand_id
1 'polypeptide(L)'
;MTVHVASVEEAIPPLVEKRIAASIQTVGNHVFLNHDSDEIASRHEAYERTVNDIINRVLIGYTVESIAIRPGSRTDLDVHIRPWGDTIRNVRFAVDYGALPKMGQELVDKDLEHAGDMAESLLIGLPVDALDWANGAVKSVLENELEERVPEFYPHIVIHGGPETDVTVYMLPKLPVVRNVRVAIKGDDVPKVIFLSARNQLERTYAGLAGLPVAFVRRHERDIAEALQGDVQRQWVVKNYGLHVTPSLSLGEDTAIDLTSQTAFYDIRGGAYIDAGRDHSGDDDTVLMAQVGRKIGSHHEVYGAVKFMPSSLDWNFMPGYFYRFRSGTQAGYQFESLDDSQHLWLRQPLGGRWTLRYDRDLTHDDSEVGLHYRVDDYVGLEYIVSDHDAWLRIIGYL
;
A
#
# COMPACT_ATOMS: atom_id res chain seq x y z
N MET A 1 -41.38 -14.32 -31.19
CA MET A 1 -41.60 -15.44 -30.27
C MET A 1 -41.17 -15.06 -28.87
N THR A 2 -41.88 -15.48 -27.83
CA THR A 2 -41.46 -15.39 -26.41
C THR A 2 -41.22 -16.78 -25.87
N VAL A 3 -40.25 -16.93 -24.97
CA VAL A 3 -39.97 -18.21 -24.32
C VAL A 3 -40.02 -17.99 -22.81
N HIS A 4 -40.78 -18.83 -22.12
CA HIS A 4 -40.83 -18.92 -20.67
C HIS A 4 -40.23 -20.25 -20.27
N VAL A 5 -39.22 -20.23 -19.39
CA VAL A 5 -38.53 -21.42 -18.90
C VAL A 5 -38.75 -21.50 -17.39
N ALA A 6 -39.13 -22.67 -16.90
CA ALA A 6 -39.22 -22.93 -15.47
C ALA A 6 -38.63 -24.29 -15.14
N SER A 7 -38.02 -24.43 -13.96
CA SER A 7 -37.59 -25.73 -13.44
C SER A 7 -38.62 -26.30 -12.49
N VAL A 8 -38.80 -27.62 -12.52
CA VAL A 8 -39.79 -28.35 -11.71
C VAL A 8 -39.23 -28.76 -10.33
N GLU A 9 -37.91 -28.84 -10.18
CA GLU A 9 -37.25 -29.31 -8.95
C GLU A 9 -36.41 -28.21 -8.28
N GLU A 10 -35.28 -27.84 -8.89
CA GLU A 10 -34.34 -26.86 -8.34
C GLU A 10 -34.40 -25.53 -9.09
N ALA A 11 -34.19 -24.42 -8.37
CA ALA A 11 -34.11 -23.11 -9.00
C ALA A 11 -32.92 -23.05 -9.97
N ILE A 12 -33.16 -22.55 -11.17
CA ILE A 12 -32.11 -22.38 -12.19
C ILE A 12 -31.38 -21.06 -11.89
N PRO A 13 -30.04 -21.02 -11.91
CA PRO A 13 -29.32 -19.75 -11.86
C PRO A 13 -29.82 -18.78 -12.95
N PRO A 14 -30.11 -17.50 -12.63
CA PRO A 14 -30.74 -16.56 -13.57
C PRO A 14 -29.96 -16.38 -14.89
N LEU A 15 -28.63 -16.46 -14.84
CA LEU A 15 -27.77 -16.40 -16.02
C LEU A 15 -28.01 -17.58 -16.97
N VAL A 16 -28.15 -18.77 -16.40
CA VAL A 16 -28.36 -20.04 -17.10
C VAL A 16 -29.77 -20.07 -17.67
N GLU A 17 -30.77 -19.64 -16.91
CA GLU A 17 -32.16 -19.51 -17.36
C GLU A 17 -32.28 -18.65 -18.63
N LYS A 18 -31.65 -17.46 -18.62
CA LYS A 18 -31.63 -16.56 -19.80
C LYS A 18 -30.97 -17.22 -21.02
N ARG A 19 -29.88 -17.97 -20.82
CA ARG A 19 -29.19 -18.70 -21.90
C ARG A 19 -30.04 -19.85 -22.44
N ILE A 20 -30.71 -20.60 -21.57
CA ILE A 20 -31.63 -21.67 -21.96
C ILE A 20 -32.77 -21.07 -22.78
N ALA A 21 -33.39 -19.99 -22.29
CA ALA A 21 -34.48 -19.30 -22.99
C ALA A 21 -34.03 -18.81 -24.39
N ALA A 22 -32.84 -18.23 -24.51
CA ALA A 22 -32.30 -17.80 -25.81
C ALA A 22 -32.00 -18.97 -26.77
N SER A 23 -31.52 -20.10 -26.23
CA SER A 23 -31.26 -21.31 -27.02
C SER A 23 -32.55 -21.91 -27.56
N ILE A 24 -33.55 -22.05 -26.68
CA ILE A 24 -34.91 -22.47 -27.05
C ILE A 24 -35.53 -21.47 -28.04
N GLN A 25 -35.28 -20.18 -27.85
CA GLN A 25 -35.78 -19.15 -28.76
C GLN A 25 -35.21 -19.31 -30.18
N THR A 26 -33.93 -19.66 -30.28
CA THR A 26 -33.26 -19.94 -31.56
C THR A 26 -33.85 -21.18 -32.23
N VAL A 27 -34.09 -22.25 -31.46
CA VAL A 27 -34.73 -23.47 -31.96
C VAL A 27 -36.13 -23.16 -32.50
N GLY A 28 -36.99 -22.51 -31.72
CA GLY A 28 -38.34 -22.20 -32.17
C GLY A 28 -38.36 -21.24 -33.37
N ASN A 29 -37.49 -20.23 -33.40
CA ASN A 29 -37.37 -19.36 -34.59
C ASN A 29 -36.99 -20.15 -35.85
N HIS A 30 -36.18 -21.21 -35.73
CA HIS A 30 -35.80 -22.05 -36.87
C HIS A 30 -36.92 -23.03 -37.27
N VAL A 31 -37.56 -23.67 -36.30
CA VAL A 31 -38.62 -24.67 -36.54
C VAL A 31 -39.90 -24.03 -37.06
N PHE A 32 -40.25 -22.84 -36.58
CA PHE A 32 -41.47 -22.13 -37.00
C PHE A 32 -41.23 -21.15 -38.16
N LEU A 33 -40.00 -21.08 -38.69
CA LEU A 33 -39.67 -20.18 -39.79
C LEU A 33 -40.52 -20.53 -41.03
N ASN A 34 -41.22 -19.53 -41.60
CA ASN A 34 -42.07 -19.68 -42.78
C ASN A 34 -43.32 -20.57 -42.62
N HIS A 35 -43.73 -20.87 -41.38
CA HIS A 35 -44.96 -21.62 -41.10
C HIS A 35 -46.08 -20.70 -40.58
N ASP A 36 -47.31 -20.93 -41.05
CA ASP A 36 -48.49 -20.17 -40.59
C ASP A 36 -48.94 -20.66 -39.20
N SER A 37 -49.51 -19.77 -38.39
CA SER A 37 -50.09 -20.09 -37.08
C SER A 37 -51.19 -21.16 -37.18
N ASP A 38 -51.98 -21.14 -38.25
CA ASP A 38 -53.01 -22.16 -38.51
C ASP A 38 -52.40 -23.52 -38.84
N GLU A 39 -51.26 -23.54 -39.53
CA GLU A 39 -50.52 -24.78 -39.83
C GLU A 39 -49.95 -25.38 -38.55
N ILE A 40 -49.30 -24.55 -37.72
CA ILE A 40 -48.72 -24.96 -36.43
C ILE A 40 -49.82 -25.49 -35.50
N ALA A 41 -50.99 -24.83 -35.45
CA ALA A 41 -52.13 -25.28 -34.67
C ALA A 41 -52.70 -26.62 -35.16
N SER A 42 -52.81 -26.82 -36.49
CA SER A 42 -53.34 -28.06 -37.08
C SER A 42 -52.44 -29.28 -36.87
N ARG A 43 -51.12 -29.07 -36.67
CA ARG A 43 -50.10 -30.11 -36.48
C ARG A 43 -49.39 -30.00 -35.12
N HIS A 44 -50.10 -29.51 -34.13
CA HIS A 44 -49.57 -29.18 -32.81
C HIS A 44 -48.70 -30.29 -32.19
N GLU A 45 -49.20 -31.53 -32.12
CA GLU A 45 -48.43 -32.67 -31.56
C GLU A 45 -47.11 -32.94 -32.31
N ALA A 46 -47.08 -32.77 -33.63
CA ALA A 46 -45.89 -33.03 -34.43
C ALA A 46 -44.82 -31.95 -34.19
N TYR A 47 -45.24 -30.68 -34.11
CA TYR A 47 -44.35 -29.58 -33.76
C TYR A 47 -43.86 -29.69 -32.32
N GLU A 48 -44.71 -30.04 -31.36
CA GLU A 48 -44.29 -30.26 -29.97
C GLU A 48 -43.25 -31.36 -29.85
N ARG A 49 -43.45 -32.52 -30.50
CA ARG A 49 -42.44 -33.60 -30.51
C ARG A 49 -41.12 -33.14 -31.13
N THR A 50 -41.20 -32.46 -32.27
CA THR A 50 -40.00 -31.98 -32.97
C THR A 50 -39.22 -30.98 -32.13
N VAL A 51 -39.89 -30.00 -31.53
CA VAL A 51 -39.26 -29.00 -30.68
C VAL A 51 -38.71 -29.65 -29.40
N ASN A 52 -39.45 -30.57 -28.78
CA ASN A 52 -39.01 -31.33 -27.62
C ASN A 52 -37.72 -32.12 -27.91
N ASP A 53 -37.69 -32.90 -29.01
CA ASP A 53 -36.53 -33.69 -29.43
C ASP A 53 -35.29 -32.82 -29.68
N ILE A 54 -35.47 -31.65 -30.30
CA ILE A 54 -34.37 -30.72 -30.55
C ILE A 54 -33.89 -30.11 -29.23
N ILE A 55 -34.79 -29.64 -28.36
CA ILE A 55 -34.42 -29.01 -27.09
C ILE A 55 -33.69 -30.01 -26.18
N ASN A 56 -34.19 -31.24 -26.03
CA ASN A 56 -33.55 -32.29 -25.23
C ASN A 56 -32.13 -32.62 -25.72
N ARG A 57 -31.86 -32.43 -27.01
CA ARG A 57 -30.55 -32.68 -27.61
C ARG A 57 -29.58 -31.49 -27.48
N VAL A 58 -30.10 -30.28 -27.28
CA VAL A 58 -29.30 -29.04 -27.17
C VAL A 58 -29.04 -28.67 -25.71
N LEU A 59 -29.98 -28.96 -24.80
CA LEU A 59 -29.86 -28.62 -23.38
C LEU A 59 -29.15 -29.72 -22.58
N ILE A 60 -27.85 -29.86 -22.79
CA ILE A 60 -27.01 -30.80 -22.02
C ILE A 60 -27.12 -30.47 -20.52
N GLY A 61 -27.42 -31.49 -19.72
CA GLY A 61 -27.64 -31.39 -18.27
C GLY A 61 -29.10 -31.12 -17.85
N TYR A 62 -30.02 -30.92 -18.80
CA TYR A 62 -31.44 -30.76 -18.50
C TYR A 62 -32.31 -31.69 -19.36
N THR A 63 -33.48 -32.03 -18.85
CA THR A 63 -34.51 -32.77 -19.58
C THR A 63 -35.80 -31.97 -19.60
N VAL A 64 -36.47 -31.94 -20.75
CA VAL A 64 -37.78 -31.31 -20.90
C VAL A 64 -38.86 -32.21 -20.31
N GLU A 65 -39.55 -31.72 -19.28
CA GLU A 65 -40.71 -32.37 -18.66
C GLU A 65 -41.99 -32.08 -19.44
N SER A 66 -42.19 -30.82 -19.81
CA SER A 66 -43.34 -30.42 -20.63
C SER A 66 -43.02 -29.22 -21.51
N ILE A 67 -43.71 -29.16 -22.64
CA ILE A 67 -43.70 -28.04 -23.55
C ILE A 67 -45.15 -27.68 -23.89
N ALA A 68 -45.46 -26.39 -23.92
CA ALA A 68 -46.72 -25.91 -24.46
C ALA A 68 -46.45 -24.83 -25.50
N ILE A 69 -46.92 -25.07 -26.72
CA ILE A 69 -46.83 -24.11 -27.82
C ILE A 69 -48.15 -23.37 -27.94
N ARG A 70 -48.13 -22.03 -27.84
CA ARG A 70 -49.29 -21.17 -28.08
C ARG A 70 -49.09 -20.36 -29.36
N PRO A 71 -49.65 -20.82 -30.50
CA PRO A 71 -49.58 -20.08 -31.76
C PRO A 71 -50.40 -18.79 -31.69
N GLY A 72 -49.91 -17.73 -32.33
CA GLY A 72 -50.57 -16.44 -32.40
C GLY A 72 -49.75 -15.43 -33.19
N SER A 73 -50.15 -14.15 -33.19
CA SER A 73 -49.38 -13.07 -33.83
C SER A 73 -47.93 -13.00 -33.32
N ARG A 74 -47.70 -13.50 -32.11
CA ARG A 74 -46.40 -13.86 -31.56
C ARG A 74 -46.55 -15.21 -30.86
N THR A 75 -45.87 -16.25 -31.35
CA THR A 75 -45.85 -17.56 -30.68
C THR A 75 -45.21 -17.44 -29.31
N ASP A 76 -45.86 -18.02 -28.30
CA ASP A 76 -45.32 -18.17 -26.95
C ASP A 76 -45.01 -19.66 -26.69
N LEU A 77 -43.84 -19.90 -26.10
CA LEU A 77 -43.34 -21.23 -25.77
C LEU A 77 -43.16 -21.32 -24.25
N ASP A 78 -43.94 -22.16 -23.58
CA ASP A 78 -43.75 -22.47 -22.17
C ASP A 78 -43.00 -23.81 -22.07
N VAL A 79 -41.81 -23.81 -21.46
CA VAL A 79 -40.96 -25.01 -21.34
C VAL A 79 -40.64 -25.26 -19.87
N HIS A 80 -41.05 -26.43 -19.38
CA HIS A 80 -40.67 -26.91 -18.05
C HIS A 80 -39.53 -27.91 -18.18
N ILE A 81 -38.45 -27.67 -17.45
CA ILE A 81 -37.26 -28.53 -17.46
C ILE A 81 -36.95 -29.08 -16.07
N ARG A 82 -36.20 -30.18 -16.01
CA ARG A 82 -35.59 -30.69 -14.79
C ARG A 82 -34.10 -30.90 -14.99
N PRO A 83 -33.26 -30.73 -13.96
CA PRO A 83 -31.88 -31.20 -13.97
C PRO A 83 -31.79 -32.70 -14.32
N TRP A 84 -30.81 -33.04 -15.12
CA TRP A 84 -30.40 -34.42 -15.35
C TRP A 84 -29.11 -34.70 -14.58
N GLY A 85 -29.12 -35.74 -13.74
CA GLY A 85 -27.97 -36.10 -12.92
C GLY A 85 -27.82 -35.26 -11.65
N ASP A 86 -26.59 -35.14 -11.17
CA ASP A 86 -26.26 -34.37 -9.97
C ASP A 86 -26.21 -32.87 -10.27
N THR A 87 -26.69 -32.08 -9.31
CA THR A 87 -26.59 -30.62 -9.32
C THR A 87 -25.50 -30.15 -8.36
N ILE A 88 -24.94 -28.97 -8.64
CA ILE A 88 -23.97 -28.32 -7.76
C ILE A 88 -24.72 -27.86 -6.50
N ARG A 89 -24.30 -28.37 -5.35
CA ARG A 89 -24.92 -28.08 -4.04
C ARG A 89 -24.08 -27.14 -3.19
N ASN A 90 -22.77 -27.17 -3.40
CA ASN A 90 -21.83 -26.36 -2.64
C ASN A 90 -20.73 -25.83 -3.57
N VAL A 91 -20.27 -24.62 -3.29
CA VAL A 91 -19.20 -23.96 -4.03
C VAL A 91 -18.11 -23.55 -3.05
N ARG A 92 -16.91 -24.07 -3.25
CA ARG A 92 -15.72 -23.65 -2.51
C ARG A 92 -15.01 -22.57 -3.30
N PHE A 93 -15.10 -21.34 -2.82
CA PHE A 93 -14.44 -20.20 -3.44
C PHE A 93 -13.08 -19.93 -2.79
N ALA A 94 -12.02 -19.91 -3.59
CA ALA A 94 -10.67 -19.61 -3.14
C ALA A 94 -10.01 -18.59 -4.07
N VAL A 95 -9.27 -17.65 -3.49
CA VAL A 95 -8.47 -16.66 -4.24
C VAL A 95 -6.99 -16.98 -4.04
N ASP A 96 -6.26 -17.03 -5.14
CA ASP A 96 -4.81 -17.21 -5.18
C ASP A 96 -4.15 -15.91 -5.63
N TYR A 97 -3.35 -15.35 -4.72
CA TYR A 97 -2.63 -14.09 -4.89
C TYR A 97 -1.18 -14.26 -5.34
N GLY A 98 -0.78 -15.49 -5.68
CA GLY A 98 0.59 -15.84 -6.03
C GLY A 98 1.58 -15.52 -4.90
N ALA A 99 2.54 -14.65 -5.19
CA ALA A 99 3.62 -14.28 -4.26
C ALA A 99 3.33 -13.02 -3.42
N LEU A 100 2.08 -12.53 -3.41
CA LEU A 100 1.73 -11.34 -2.63
C LEU A 100 1.94 -11.57 -1.12
N PRO A 101 2.54 -10.61 -0.39
CA PRO A 101 2.65 -10.69 1.06
C PRO A 101 1.29 -10.64 1.76
N LYS A 102 1.23 -11.13 3.00
CA LYS A 102 0.00 -11.23 3.81
C LYS A 102 -0.77 -9.90 3.91
N MET A 103 -0.08 -8.77 4.17
CA MET A 103 -0.72 -7.45 4.24
C MET A 103 -1.41 -7.08 2.92
N GLY A 104 -0.78 -7.38 1.78
CA GLY A 104 -1.37 -7.16 0.47
C GLY A 104 -2.57 -8.06 0.20
N GLN A 105 -2.52 -9.32 0.63
CA GLN A 105 -3.65 -10.24 0.55
C GLN A 105 -4.84 -9.71 1.36
N GLU A 106 -4.62 -9.31 2.62
CA GLU A 106 -5.66 -8.76 3.50
C GLU A 106 -6.34 -7.50 2.91
N LEU A 107 -5.59 -6.65 2.20
CA LEU A 107 -6.15 -5.49 1.51
C LEU A 107 -7.03 -5.88 0.32
N VAL A 108 -6.60 -6.86 -0.49
CA VAL A 108 -7.38 -7.30 -1.65
C VAL A 108 -8.60 -8.11 -1.20
N ASP A 109 -8.48 -8.94 -0.17
CA ASP A 109 -9.58 -9.69 0.44
C ASP A 109 -10.71 -8.77 0.90
N LYS A 110 -10.37 -7.59 1.45
CA LYS A 110 -11.36 -6.59 1.87
C LYS A 110 -12.21 -6.07 0.70
N ASP A 111 -11.62 -5.90 -0.49
CA ASP A 111 -12.35 -5.48 -1.70
C ASP A 111 -13.12 -6.64 -2.35
N LEU A 112 -12.69 -7.88 -2.10
CA LEU A 112 -13.31 -9.11 -2.59
C LEU A 112 -14.32 -9.71 -1.62
N GLU A 113 -14.67 -9.00 -0.54
CA GLU A 113 -15.68 -9.45 0.40
C GLU A 113 -16.99 -9.79 -0.33
N HIS A 114 -17.59 -10.95 -0.04
CA HIS A 114 -18.79 -11.47 -0.70
C HIS A 114 -18.63 -11.83 -2.20
N ALA A 115 -17.40 -11.93 -2.73
CA ALA A 115 -17.20 -12.45 -4.09
C ALA A 115 -17.59 -13.94 -4.21
N GLY A 116 -17.47 -14.70 -3.12
CA GLY A 116 -17.91 -16.10 -3.05
C GLY A 116 -19.42 -16.27 -3.24
N ASP A 117 -20.23 -15.44 -2.60
CA ASP A 117 -21.69 -15.45 -2.69
C ASP A 117 -22.18 -15.32 -4.15
N MET A 118 -21.45 -14.54 -4.94
CA MET A 118 -21.73 -14.37 -6.36
C MET A 118 -21.44 -15.67 -7.14
N ALA A 119 -20.31 -16.33 -6.87
CA ALA A 119 -20.01 -17.63 -7.48
C ALA A 119 -21.05 -18.69 -7.09
N GLU A 120 -21.47 -18.71 -5.82
CA GLU A 120 -22.58 -19.55 -5.34
C GLU A 120 -23.87 -19.27 -6.11
N SER A 121 -24.27 -18.00 -6.26
CA SER A 121 -25.50 -17.61 -6.96
C SER A 121 -25.53 -18.00 -8.45
N LEU A 122 -24.36 -18.16 -9.07
CA LEU A 122 -24.22 -18.50 -10.49
C LEU A 122 -24.13 -20.01 -10.73
N LEU A 123 -23.72 -20.79 -9.72
CA LEU A 123 -23.39 -22.21 -9.87
C LEU A 123 -24.34 -23.14 -9.10
N ILE A 124 -24.82 -22.77 -7.90
CA ILE A 124 -25.71 -23.64 -7.12
C ILE A 124 -27.02 -23.90 -7.90
N GLY A 125 -27.42 -25.17 -7.99
CA GLY A 125 -28.58 -25.61 -8.77
C GLY A 125 -28.31 -25.86 -10.26
N LEU A 126 -27.09 -25.56 -10.75
CA LEU A 126 -26.66 -25.96 -12.08
C LEU A 126 -26.34 -27.47 -12.10
N PRO A 127 -26.84 -28.25 -13.08
CA PRO A 127 -26.40 -29.62 -13.31
C PRO A 127 -24.91 -29.67 -13.62
N VAL A 128 -24.20 -30.66 -13.06
CA VAL A 128 -22.75 -30.81 -13.29
C VAL A 128 -22.43 -30.93 -14.79
N ASP A 129 -23.26 -31.67 -15.54
CA ASP A 129 -23.11 -31.84 -17.00
C ASP A 129 -23.38 -30.54 -17.79
N ALA A 130 -24.16 -29.61 -17.23
CA ALA A 130 -24.40 -28.32 -17.87
C ALA A 130 -23.21 -27.35 -17.74
N LEU A 131 -22.25 -27.66 -16.85
CA LEU A 131 -21.07 -26.83 -16.65
C LEU A 131 -20.23 -26.72 -17.92
N ASP A 132 -20.13 -27.77 -18.73
CA ASP A 132 -19.31 -27.77 -19.96
C ASP A 132 -19.62 -26.60 -20.90
N TRP A 133 -20.89 -26.21 -21.02
CA TRP A 133 -21.31 -25.10 -21.87
C TRP A 133 -21.63 -23.81 -21.09
N ALA A 134 -21.96 -23.91 -19.80
CA ALA A 134 -22.22 -22.76 -18.94
C ALA A 134 -20.93 -22.08 -18.45
N ASN A 135 -19.82 -22.82 -18.33
CA ASN A 135 -18.55 -22.37 -17.76
C ASN A 135 -18.07 -21.06 -18.38
N GLY A 136 -18.10 -20.93 -19.72
CA GLY A 136 -17.68 -19.69 -20.39
C GLY A 136 -18.52 -18.47 -20.02
N ALA A 137 -19.83 -18.64 -19.80
CA ALA A 137 -20.70 -17.54 -19.38
C ALA A 137 -20.49 -17.20 -17.91
N VAL A 138 -20.40 -18.20 -17.04
CA VAL A 138 -20.16 -18.01 -15.60
C VAL A 138 -18.81 -17.32 -15.39
N LYS A 139 -17.75 -17.79 -16.06
CA LYS A 139 -16.43 -17.15 -16.02
C LYS A 139 -16.48 -15.69 -16.46
N SER A 140 -17.11 -15.41 -17.60
CA SER A 140 -17.19 -14.03 -18.10
C SER A 140 -17.91 -13.09 -17.14
N VAL A 141 -19.00 -13.54 -16.50
CA VAL A 141 -19.72 -12.72 -15.50
C VAL A 141 -18.86 -12.52 -14.26
N LEU A 142 -18.26 -13.58 -13.72
CA LEU A 142 -17.38 -13.49 -12.56
C LEU A 142 -16.15 -12.61 -12.83
N GLU A 143 -15.50 -12.76 -13.97
CA GLU A 143 -14.35 -11.94 -14.37
C GLU A 143 -14.72 -10.46 -14.43
N ASN A 144 -15.83 -10.10 -15.08
CA ASN A 144 -16.28 -8.71 -15.17
C ASN A 144 -16.54 -8.09 -13.79
N GLU A 145 -17.21 -8.83 -12.91
CA GLU A 145 -17.55 -8.35 -11.56
C GLU A 145 -16.31 -8.22 -10.67
N LEU A 146 -15.37 -9.16 -10.77
CA LEU A 146 -14.08 -9.09 -10.07
C LEU A 146 -13.23 -7.93 -10.60
N GLU A 147 -13.23 -7.68 -11.92
CA GLU A 147 -12.56 -6.52 -12.52
C GLU A 147 -13.23 -5.19 -12.13
N GLU A 148 -14.54 -5.16 -11.87
CA GLU A 148 -15.22 -3.97 -11.37
C GLU A 148 -14.81 -3.65 -9.92
N ARG A 149 -14.68 -4.68 -9.07
CA ARG A 149 -14.28 -4.53 -7.67
C ARG A 149 -12.80 -4.23 -7.50
N VAL A 150 -11.95 -4.93 -8.27
CA VAL A 150 -10.49 -4.82 -8.17
C VAL A 150 -9.89 -4.64 -9.58
N PRO A 151 -10.09 -3.46 -10.20
CA PRO A 151 -9.69 -3.20 -11.59
C PRO A 151 -8.18 -3.24 -11.80
N GLU A 152 -7.40 -3.25 -10.74
CA GLU A 152 -5.94 -3.29 -10.79
C GLU A 152 -5.36 -4.70 -10.94
N PHE A 153 -6.21 -5.73 -10.99
CA PHE A 153 -5.81 -7.12 -11.19
C PHE A 153 -6.52 -7.72 -12.41
N TYR A 154 -5.87 -8.71 -13.04
CA TYR A 154 -6.52 -9.58 -14.01
C TYR A 154 -6.95 -10.87 -13.29
N PRO A 155 -8.26 -11.12 -13.15
CA PRO A 155 -8.75 -12.38 -12.60
C PRO A 155 -8.62 -13.49 -13.66
N HIS A 156 -8.12 -14.65 -13.26
CA HIS A 156 -8.17 -15.86 -14.07
C HIS A 156 -8.88 -16.96 -13.30
N ILE A 157 -10.01 -17.44 -13.83
CA ILE A 157 -10.91 -18.34 -13.11
C ILE A 157 -10.77 -19.77 -13.61
N VAL A 158 -10.58 -20.69 -12.68
CA VAL A 158 -10.63 -22.14 -12.89
C VAL A 158 -11.77 -22.72 -12.08
N ILE A 159 -12.65 -23.47 -12.75
CA ILE A 159 -13.81 -24.13 -12.13
C ILE A 159 -13.63 -25.63 -12.30
N HIS A 160 -13.62 -26.36 -11.20
CA HIS A 160 -13.59 -27.82 -11.17
C HIS A 160 -14.98 -28.34 -10.79
N GLY A 161 -15.69 -28.91 -11.77
CA GLY A 161 -17.08 -29.33 -11.63
C GLY A 161 -17.26 -30.59 -10.78
N GLY A 162 -18.32 -30.59 -9.98
CA GLY A 162 -18.78 -31.70 -9.16
C GLY A 162 -19.95 -31.25 -8.26
N PRO A 163 -20.61 -32.17 -7.53
CA PRO A 163 -21.63 -31.79 -6.55
C PRO A 163 -21.09 -30.79 -5.50
N GLU A 164 -19.81 -30.94 -5.17
CA GLU A 164 -18.96 -29.96 -4.50
C GLU A 164 -18.05 -29.35 -5.59
N THR A 165 -18.29 -28.09 -5.96
CA THR A 165 -17.54 -27.41 -7.03
C THR A 165 -16.47 -26.51 -6.42
N ASP A 166 -15.22 -26.63 -6.89
CA ASP A 166 -14.14 -25.73 -6.49
C ASP A 166 -13.97 -24.62 -7.53
N VAL A 167 -14.00 -23.38 -7.08
CA VAL A 167 -13.75 -22.17 -7.88
C VAL A 167 -12.48 -21.52 -7.37
N THR A 168 -11.42 -21.55 -8.17
CA THR A 168 -10.16 -20.88 -7.86
C THR A 168 -9.97 -19.66 -8.75
N VAL A 169 -9.76 -18.50 -8.13
CA VAL A 169 -9.50 -17.23 -8.82
C VAL A 169 -8.04 -16.85 -8.63
N TYR A 170 -7.26 -16.84 -9.71
CA TYR A 170 -5.90 -16.33 -9.69
C TYR A 170 -5.89 -14.83 -9.98
N MET A 171 -5.36 -14.04 -9.05
CA MET A 171 -5.31 -12.58 -9.17
C MET A 171 -3.93 -12.13 -9.63
N LEU A 172 -3.82 -11.78 -10.92
CA LEU A 172 -2.56 -11.32 -11.51
C LEU A 172 -2.46 -9.78 -11.44
N PRO A 173 -1.44 -9.21 -10.78
CA PRO A 173 -1.34 -7.75 -10.62
C PRO A 173 -1.02 -7.05 -11.95
N LYS A 174 -1.74 -5.96 -12.23
CA LYS A 174 -1.41 -5.06 -13.36
C LYS A 174 -0.17 -4.24 -13.03
N LEU A 175 0.67 -4.01 -14.03
CA LEU A 175 1.84 -3.14 -13.90
C LEU A 175 1.43 -1.66 -13.96
N PRO A 176 2.19 -0.75 -13.31
CA PRO A 176 3.35 -1.02 -12.46
C PRO A 176 2.98 -1.50 -11.05
N VAL A 177 3.88 -2.25 -10.40
CA VAL A 177 3.74 -2.75 -9.03
C VAL A 177 4.73 -2.10 -8.08
N VAL A 178 4.41 -2.02 -6.79
CA VAL A 178 5.35 -1.61 -5.74
C VAL A 178 6.47 -2.64 -5.64
N ARG A 179 7.72 -2.18 -5.72
CA ARG A 179 8.91 -3.03 -5.67
C ARG A 179 9.62 -2.90 -4.34
N ASN A 180 9.73 -1.66 -3.86
CA ASN A 180 10.44 -1.34 -2.63
C ASN A 180 9.60 -0.40 -1.78
N VAL A 181 9.70 -0.60 -0.46
CA VAL A 181 9.18 0.34 0.53
C VAL A 181 10.35 0.75 1.42
N ARG A 182 10.62 2.05 1.48
CA ARG A 182 11.68 2.62 2.32
C ARG A 182 11.08 3.55 3.36
N VAL A 183 11.65 3.56 4.56
CA VAL A 183 11.27 4.51 5.60
C VAL A 183 12.46 5.42 5.88
N ALA A 184 12.24 6.72 5.78
CA ALA A 184 13.23 7.74 6.13
C ALA A 184 12.72 8.58 7.29
N ILE A 185 13.66 9.13 8.07
CA ILE A 185 13.36 10.01 9.20
C ILE A 185 13.81 11.41 8.83
N LYS A 186 12.86 12.35 8.82
CA LYS A 186 13.11 13.78 8.61
C LYS A 186 13.02 14.51 9.95
N GLY A 187 14.02 15.32 10.22
CA GLY A 187 14.11 16.13 11.44
C GLY A 187 15.52 16.11 12.03
N ASP A 188 15.94 17.26 12.57
CA ASP A 188 17.27 17.46 13.18
C ASP A 188 17.19 17.57 14.71
N ASP A 189 15.99 17.55 15.29
CA ASP A 189 15.78 17.80 16.72
C ASP A 189 16.05 16.57 17.61
N VAL A 190 16.17 15.38 17.03
CA VAL A 190 16.28 14.12 17.75
C VAL A 190 17.23 13.19 16.98
N PRO A 191 18.11 12.42 17.66
CA PRO A 191 19.07 11.56 16.98
C PRO A 191 18.36 10.50 16.14
N LYS A 192 18.84 10.24 14.93
CA LYS A 192 18.19 9.28 14.02
C LYS A 192 18.33 7.84 14.52
N VAL A 193 19.40 7.54 15.27
CA VAL A 193 19.65 6.24 15.87
C VAL A 193 18.52 5.76 16.78
N ILE A 194 17.83 6.65 17.52
CA ILE A 194 16.75 6.23 18.41
C ILE A 194 15.48 5.79 17.65
N PHE A 195 15.39 6.16 16.37
CA PHE A 195 14.34 5.75 15.46
C PHE A 195 14.69 4.50 14.65
N LEU A 196 15.90 3.94 14.76
CA LEU A 196 16.34 2.80 13.96
C LEU A 196 15.41 1.59 14.11
N SER A 197 15.00 1.27 15.35
CA SER A 197 14.05 0.18 15.62
C SER A 197 12.68 0.44 15.01
N ALA A 198 12.17 1.67 15.14
CA ALA A 198 10.89 2.08 14.58
C ALA A 198 10.91 2.03 13.05
N ARG A 199 11.98 2.54 12.43
CA ARG A 199 12.23 2.45 10.99
C ARG A 199 12.22 1.00 10.51
N ASN A 200 13.04 0.14 11.12
CA ASN A 200 13.15 -1.27 10.71
C ASN A 200 11.85 -2.05 10.91
N GLN A 201 11.03 -1.69 11.90
CA GLN A 201 9.72 -2.30 12.12
C GLN A 201 8.73 -1.84 11.05
N LEU A 202 8.64 -0.53 10.81
CA LEU A 202 7.74 0.03 9.80
C LEU A 202 8.13 -0.42 8.39
N GLU A 203 9.41 -0.45 8.04
CA GLU A 203 9.88 -1.00 6.75
C GLU A 203 9.43 -2.45 6.58
N ARG A 204 9.56 -3.27 7.62
CA ARG A 204 9.13 -4.69 7.56
C ARG A 204 7.62 -4.85 7.46
N THR A 205 6.84 -4.05 8.19
CA THR A 205 5.37 -4.10 8.11
C THR A 205 4.91 -3.67 6.72
N TYR A 206 5.36 -2.50 6.24
CA TYR A 206 4.89 -1.92 4.99
C TYR A 206 5.58 -2.50 3.74
N ALA A 207 6.67 -3.27 3.88
CA ALA A 207 7.15 -4.14 2.81
C ALA A 207 6.08 -5.14 2.34
N GLY A 208 5.04 -5.37 3.14
CA GLY A 208 3.87 -6.13 2.73
C GLY A 208 3.06 -5.52 1.57
N LEU A 209 3.31 -4.26 1.21
CA LEU A 209 2.75 -3.61 0.02
C LEU A 209 3.47 -4.03 -1.28
N ALA A 210 4.67 -4.61 -1.18
CA ALA A 210 5.43 -5.02 -2.35
C ALA A 210 4.67 -6.09 -3.16
N GLY A 211 4.67 -5.95 -4.48
CA GLY A 211 3.92 -6.78 -5.41
C GLY A 211 2.51 -6.27 -5.73
N LEU A 212 1.93 -5.38 -4.92
CA LEU A 212 0.63 -4.76 -5.24
C LEU A 212 0.76 -3.77 -6.39
N PRO A 213 -0.26 -3.66 -7.27
CA PRO A 213 -0.33 -2.60 -8.27
C PRO A 213 -0.27 -1.21 -7.63
N VAL A 214 0.50 -0.29 -8.19
CA VAL A 214 0.62 1.08 -7.67
C VAL A 214 -0.75 1.78 -7.65
N ALA A 215 -1.58 1.54 -8.66
CA ALA A 215 -2.94 2.06 -8.72
C ALA A 215 -3.81 1.57 -7.54
N PHE A 216 -3.66 0.30 -7.15
CA PHE A 216 -4.40 -0.29 -6.04
C PHE A 216 -4.00 0.36 -4.72
N VAL A 217 -2.69 0.47 -4.49
CA VAL A 217 -2.16 1.12 -3.27
C VAL A 217 -2.58 2.59 -3.20
N ARG A 218 -2.68 3.30 -4.33
CA ARG A 218 -3.22 4.66 -4.39
C ARG A 218 -4.70 4.74 -4.07
N ARG A 219 -5.51 3.80 -4.56
CA ARG A 219 -6.94 3.73 -4.22
C ARG A 219 -7.15 3.52 -2.72
N HIS A 220 -6.25 2.78 -2.08
CA HIS A 220 -6.22 2.49 -0.65
C HIS A 220 -5.33 3.44 0.18
N GLU A 221 -4.87 4.56 -0.40
CA GLU A 221 -3.91 5.47 0.25
C GLU A 221 -4.39 5.95 1.61
N ARG A 222 -5.68 6.28 1.72
CA ARG A 222 -6.28 6.78 2.96
C ARG A 222 -6.24 5.73 4.08
N ASP A 223 -6.67 4.51 3.79
CA ASP A 223 -6.69 3.41 4.76
C ASP A 223 -5.27 3.05 5.21
N ILE A 224 -4.32 3.03 4.27
CA ILE A 224 -2.90 2.77 4.53
C ILE A 224 -2.29 3.91 5.37
N ALA A 225 -2.60 5.17 5.06
CA ALA A 225 -2.11 6.32 5.82
C ALA A 225 -2.65 6.35 7.25
N GLU A 226 -3.91 5.97 7.46
CA GLU A 226 -4.52 5.87 8.79
C GLU A 226 -3.88 4.74 9.62
N ALA A 227 -3.69 3.56 9.01
CA ALA A 227 -2.97 2.46 9.65
C ALA A 227 -1.52 2.86 10.00
N LEU A 228 -0.83 3.55 9.09
CA LEU A 228 0.54 4.03 9.27
C LEU A 228 0.62 5.03 10.41
N GLN A 229 -0.33 5.97 10.50
CA GLN A 229 -0.40 6.89 11.62
C GLN A 229 -0.54 6.13 12.96
N GLY A 230 -1.44 5.15 13.03
CA GLY A 230 -1.61 4.31 14.21
C GLY A 230 -0.35 3.52 14.59
N ASP A 231 0.34 2.95 13.61
CA ASP A 231 1.59 2.21 13.81
C ASP A 231 2.72 3.10 14.30
N VAL A 232 2.85 4.31 13.76
CA VAL A 232 3.84 5.32 14.18
C VAL A 232 3.59 5.73 15.63
N GLN A 233 2.34 5.99 16.03
CA GLN A 233 2.01 6.36 17.41
C GLN A 233 2.25 5.24 18.43
N ARG A 234 2.22 3.98 17.98
CA ARG A 234 2.53 2.81 18.81
C ARG A 234 4.04 2.57 19.01
N GLN A 235 4.89 3.25 18.24
CA GLN A 235 6.33 3.07 18.36
C GLN A 235 6.82 3.50 19.74
N TRP A 236 7.71 2.68 20.33
CA TRP A 236 8.26 2.94 21.66
C TRP A 236 8.90 4.32 21.76
N VAL A 237 9.66 4.73 20.74
CA VAL A 237 10.34 6.05 20.70
C VAL A 237 9.35 7.21 20.71
N VAL A 238 8.21 7.07 20.02
CA VAL A 238 7.17 8.11 19.98
C VAL A 238 6.50 8.23 21.34
N LYS A 239 6.11 7.09 21.94
CA LYS A 239 5.45 7.05 23.24
C LYS A 239 6.35 7.49 24.41
N ASN A 240 7.61 7.05 24.42
CA ASN A 240 8.52 7.29 25.55
C ASN A 240 9.07 8.72 25.56
N TYR A 241 9.29 9.32 24.38
CA TYR A 241 9.85 10.67 24.26
C TYR A 241 8.78 11.75 23.98
N GLY A 242 7.50 11.37 23.90
CA GLY A 242 6.40 12.31 23.66
C GLY A 242 6.53 13.08 22.34
N LEU A 243 7.08 12.42 21.32
CA LEU A 243 7.38 13.04 20.03
C LEU A 243 6.10 13.19 19.21
N HIS A 244 5.96 14.31 18.51
CA HIS A 244 4.93 14.43 17.48
C HIS A 244 5.53 14.00 16.15
N VAL A 245 5.21 12.79 15.72
CA VAL A 245 5.69 12.24 14.46
C VAL A 245 4.56 12.16 13.46
N THR A 246 4.75 12.83 12.34
CA THR A 246 3.81 12.85 11.21
C THR A 246 4.43 12.07 10.04
N PRO A 247 3.90 10.89 9.70
CA PRO A 247 4.28 10.18 8.50
C PRO A 247 3.70 10.87 7.27
N SER A 248 4.46 10.82 6.17
CA SER A 248 3.96 11.15 4.84
C SER A 248 4.31 10.01 3.89
N LEU A 249 3.37 9.69 3.00
CA LEU A 249 3.45 8.54 2.11
C LEU A 249 3.59 9.03 0.67
N SER A 250 4.60 8.53 -0.04
CA SER A 250 4.80 8.80 -1.46
C SER A 250 4.71 7.49 -2.23
N LEU A 251 3.61 7.31 -2.97
CA LEU A 251 3.25 6.05 -3.62
C LEU A 251 3.76 5.94 -5.06
N GLY A 252 4.52 4.87 -5.32
CA GLY A 252 5.09 4.53 -6.62
C GLY A 252 5.74 3.14 -6.61
N GLU A 253 6.45 2.78 -7.69
CA GLU A 253 7.26 1.54 -7.72
C GLU A 253 8.26 1.52 -6.55
N ASP A 254 8.86 2.68 -6.26
CA ASP A 254 9.62 2.93 -5.04
C ASP A 254 8.79 3.77 -4.07
N THR A 255 8.06 3.08 -3.21
CA THR A 255 7.22 3.75 -2.20
C THR A 255 8.09 4.24 -1.04
N ALA A 256 7.88 5.49 -0.64
CA ALA A 256 8.64 6.11 0.46
C ALA A 256 7.70 6.56 1.58
N ILE A 257 8.08 6.22 2.81
CA ILE A 257 7.46 6.69 4.04
C ILE A 257 8.44 7.64 4.72
N ASP A 258 8.10 8.92 4.78
CA ASP A 258 8.90 9.93 5.43
C ASP A 258 8.28 10.26 6.81
N LEU A 259 8.99 9.90 7.88
CA LEU A 259 8.61 10.21 9.25
C LEU A 259 9.17 11.58 9.64
N THR A 260 8.30 12.59 9.73
CA THR A 260 8.71 13.91 10.20
C THR A 260 8.55 14.00 11.71
N SER A 261 9.66 13.99 12.44
CA SER A 261 9.65 14.12 13.90
C SER A 261 9.79 15.59 14.31
N GLN A 262 8.88 16.05 15.16
CA GLN A 262 8.93 17.37 15.77
C GLN A 262 8.83 17.24 17.30
N THR A 263 9.68 18.00 17.98
CA THR A 263 9.65 18.15 19.45
C THR A 263 9.58 19.62 19.80
N ALA A 264 8.59 19.96 20.62
CA ALA A 264 8.36 21.33 21.09
C ALA A 264 9.21 21.69 22.31
N PHE A 265 9.88 20.71 22.94
CA PHE A 265 10.43 20.87 24.29
C PHE A 265 11.93 20.63 24.39
N TYR A 266 12.45 19.65 23.66
CA TYR A 266 13.86 19.25 23.76
C TYR A 266 14.49 19.11 22.39
N ASP A 267 15.80 19.37 22.30
CA ASP A 267 16.66 19.10 21.15
C ASP A 267 17.79 18.20 21.66
N ILE A 268 17.97 17.03 21.06
CA ILE A 268 19.03 16.10 21.45
C ILE A 268 19.89 15.86 20.23
N ARG A 269 21.18 16.16 20.34
CA ARG A 269 22.15 15.97 19.25
C ARG A 269 23.32 15.16 19.75
N GLY A 270 23.79 14.26 18.89
CA GLY A 270 24.99 13.48 19.14
C GLY A 270 25.80 13.37 17.86
N GLY A 271 27.10 13.26 18.00
CA GLY A 271 27.97 13.08 16.86
C GLY A 271 29.43 12.90 17.25
N ALA A 272 30.25 12.75 16.24
CA ALA A 272 31.69 12.77 16.36
C ALA A 272 32.25 13.65 15.25
N TYR A 273 33.42 14.25 15.46
CA TYR A 273 34.15 14.86 14.37
C TYR A 273 35.63 14.54 14.43
N ILE A 274 36.26 14.59 13.26
CA ILE A 274 37.70 14.46 13.11
C ILE A 274 38.23 15.66 12.33
N ASP A 275 39.28 16.29 12.84
CA ASP A 275 39.96 17.42 12.22
C ASP A 275 41.19 16.93 11.43
N ALA A 276 41.38 17.47 10.22
CA ALA A 276 42.44 17.09 9.31
C ALA A 276 43.18 18.34 8.79
N GLY A 277 44.51 18.33 8.91
CA GLY A 277 45.39 19.39 8.40
C GLY A 277 45.54 20.59 9.33
N ARG A 278 45.27 20.43 10.63
CA ARG A 278 45.46 21.45 11.66
C ARG A 278 46.93 21.48 12.09
N ASP A 279 47.61 22.61 11.95
CA ASP A 279 49.01 22.75 12.36
C ASP A 279 49.06 23.08 13.87
N HIS A 280 49.75 22.23 14.65
CA HIS A 280 49.81 22.21 16.13
C HIS A 280 48.72 21.39 16.86
N SER A 281 48.31 20.22 16.34
CA SER A 281 47.51 19.28 17.14
C SER A 281 48.37 18.57 18.19
N GLY A 282 48.18 18.92 19.46
CA GLY A 282 48.43 17.97 20.53
C GLY A 282 47.26 16.99 20.55
N ASP A 283 47.46 15.79 19.99
CA ASP A 283 46.63 14.56 19.99
C ASP A 283 45.08 14.62 19.80
N ASP A 284 44.41 15.79 19.86
CA ASP A 284 42.95 15.98 19.96
C ASP A 284 42.23 16.12 18.62
N ASP A 285 42.65 15.34 17.64
CA ASP A 285 42.07 15.36 16.29
C ASP A 285 40.70 14.68 16.24
N THR A 286 40.28 13.94 17.27
CA THR A 286 38.99 13.25 17.33
C THR A 286 38.18 13.68 18.55
N VAL A 287 36.93 14.08 18.32
CA VAL A 287 36.04 14.55 19.38
C VAL A 287 34.67 13.89 19.28
N LEU A 288 34.18 13.38 20.41
CA LEU A 288 32.79 12.94 20.57
C LEU A 288 31.98 14.08 21.18
N MET A 289 30.82 14.40 20.61
CA MET A 289 29.94 15.46 21.09
C MET A 289 28.54 14.95 21.41
N ALA A 290 27.98 15.44 22.50
CA ALA A 290 26.58 15.26 22.86
C ALA A 290 26.01 16.59 23.35
N GLN A 291 24.80 16.93 22.92
CA GLN A 291 24.09 18.14 23.33
C GLN A 291 22.65 17.79 23.69
N VAL A 292 22.19 18.34 24.81
CA VAL A 292 20.78 18.33 25.21
C VAL A 292 20.32 19.76 25.44
N GLY A 293 19.37 20.19 24.63
CA GLY A 293 18.71 21.49 24.68
C GLY A 293 17.28 21.40 25.16
N ARG A 294 16.82 22.45 25.85
CA ARG A 294 15.42 22.70 26.21
C ARG A 294 14.94 23.97 25.51
N LYS A 295 13.90 23.82 24.70
CA LYS A 295 13.24 24.91 23.96
C LYS A 295 12.35 25.72 24.91
N ILE A 296 12.48 27.04 24.87
CA ILE A 296 11.68 28.01 25.63
C ILE A 296 10.91 28.86 24.60
N GLY A 297 9.72 28.41 24.24
CA GLY A 297 9.01 28.95 23.08
C GLY A 297 9.65 28.54 21.76
N SER A 298 9.38 29.27 20.68
CA SER A 298 9.83 28.91 19.32
C SER A 298 11.21 29.43 18.94
N HIS A 299 11.76 30.39 19.70
CA HIS A 299 13.00 31.08 19.32
C HIS A 299 14.14 30.89 20.33
N HIS A 300 13.88 30.49 21.56
CA HIS A 300 14.91 30.42 22.60
C HIS A 300 15.22 28.98 22.97
N GLU A 301 16.48 28.67 23.21
CA GLU A 301 16.89 27.34 23.65
C GLU A 301 18.07 27.44 24.62
N VAL A 302 17.95 26.78 25.77
CA VAL A 302 19.04 26.60 26.73
C VAL A 302 19.55 25.19 26.59
N TYR A 303 20.85 24.98 26.52
CA TYR A 303 21.42 23.65 26.31
C TYR A 303 22.63 23.41 27.20
N GLY A 304 22.91 22.13 27.44
CA GLY A 304 24.19 21.65 27.92
C GLY A 304 24.77 20.73 26.86
N ALA A 305 26.00 21.01 26.44
CA ALA A 305 26.78 20.13 25.60
C ALA A 305 28.00 19.57 26.34
N VAL A 306 28.49 18.43 25.87
CA VAL A 306 29.70 17.78 26.36
C VAL A 306 30.51 17.36 25.15
N LYS A 307 31.78 17.74 25.12
CA LYS A 307 32.78 17.21 24.19
C LYS A 307 33.74 16.31 24.98
N PHE A 308 34.04 15.15 24.41
CA PHE A 308 35.05 14.22 24.94
C PHE A 308 36.13 14.01 23.88
N MET A 309 37.39 14.25 24.25
CA MET A 309 38.57 14.04 23.42
C MET A 309 39.25 12.74 23.85
N PRO A 310 39.10 11.62 23.10
CA PRO A 310 39.57 10.30 23.55
C PRO A 310 41.10 10.18 23.64
N SER A 311 41.80 11.01 22.89
CA SER A 311 43.26 11.13 22.81
C SER A 311 43.89 11.63 24.10
N SER A 312 43.41 12.77 24.61
CA SER A 312 43.84 13.39 25.86
C SER A 312 43.07 12.85 27.08
N LEU A 313 41.93 12.17 26.84
CA LEU A 313 40.95 11.75 27.85
C LEU A 313 40.27 12.95 28.55
N ASP A 314 40.21 14.09 27.88
CA ASP A 314 39.63 15.31 28.43
C ASP A 314 38.13 15.45 28.14
N TRP A 315 37.45 16.15 29.06
CA TRP A 315 36.03 16.43 29.02
C TRP A 315 35.79 17.93 29.09
N ASN A 316 35.09 18.46 28.09
CA ASN A 316 34.70 19.86 28.03
C ASN A 316 33.18 19.98 28.17
N PHE A 317 32.72 20.59 29.25
CA PHE A 317 31.33 20.84 29.54
C PHE A 317 30.95 22.24 29.07
N MET A 318 29.88 22.31 28.28
CA MET A 318 29.52 23.49 27.53
C MET A 318 28.06 23.90 27.74
N PRO A 319 27.72 24.55 28.86
CA PRO A 319 26.40 25.15 29.03
C PRO A 319 26.27 26.39 28.13
N GLY A 320 25.12 26.53 27.48
CA GLY A 320 24.88 27.66 26.59
C GLY A 320 23.41 27.99 26.39
N TYR A 321 23.20 29.09 25.69
CA TYR A 321 21.89 29.59 25.32
C TYR A 321 21.96 30.18 23.92
N PHE A 322 20.92 29.96 23.12
CA PHE A 322 20.83 30.60 21.81
C PHE A 322 19.42 31.04 21.44
N TYR A 323 19.40 32.00 20.51
CA TYR A 323 18.22 32.52 19.86
C TYR A 323 18.19 32.11 18.39
N ARG A 324 17.08 31.53 17.94
CA ARG A 324 16.78 31.14 16.57
C ARG A 324 15.87 32.19 15.94
N PHE A 325 16.40 32.94 14.98
CA PHE A 325 15.65 33.94 14.22
C PHE A 325 14.71 33.27 13.20
N ARG A 326 13.67 33.99 12.76
CA ARG A 326 12.72 33.49 11.75
C ARG A 326 13.37 33.13 10.40
N SER A 327 14.53 33.73 10.10
CA SER A 327 15.36 33.41 8.92
C SER A 327 16.07 32.06 9.00
N GLY A 328 15.97 31.34 10.13
CA GLY A 328 16.73 30.13 10.41
C GLY A 328 18.13 30.39 10.98
N THR A 329 18.57 31.65 11.01
CA THR A 329 19.81 32.07 11.68
C THR A 329 19.75 31.75 13.17
N GLN A 330 20.85 31.31 13.75
CA GLN A 330 20.98 31.06 15.18
C GLN A 330 22.14 31.87 15.73
N ALA A 331 21.95 32.59 16.82
CA ALA A 331 23.02 33.28 17.54
C ALA A 331 22.99 32.84 19.00
N GLY A 332 24.15 32.48 19.55
CA GLY A 332 24.24 31.93 20.88
C GLY A 332 25.46 32.39 21.64
N TYR A 333 25.39 32.14 22.94
CA TYR A 333 26.45 32.30 23.90
C TYR A 333 26.65 30.95 24.59
N GLN A 334 27.90 30.56 24.82
CA GLN A 334 28.26 29.36 25.56
C GLN A 334 29.50 29.59 26.39
N PHE A 335 29.64 28.81 27.45
CA PHE A 335 30.84 28.74 28.26
C PHE A 335 31.51 27.39 28.01
N GLU A 336 32.82 27.33 27.89
CA GLU A 336 33.57 26.07 27.77
C GLU A 336 34.39 25.84 29.05
N SER A 337 34.20 24.68 29.70
CA SER A 337 34.79 24.43 31.03
C SER A 337 36.26 24.06 30.99
N LEU A 338 36.76 23.57 29.84
CA LEU A 338 38.15 23.09 29.72
C LEU A 338 39.13 24.27 29.77
N ASP A 339 38.81 25.34 29.04
CA ASP A 339 39.66 26.53 28.90
C ASP A 339 39.12 27.76 29.65
N ASP A 340 38.06 27.58 30.45
CA ASP A 340 37.37 28.65 31.21
C ASP A 340 37.00 29.87 30.32
N SER A 341 36.57 29.58 29.08
CA SER A 341 36.37 30.57 28.04
C SER A 341 34.90 30.84 27.73
N GLN A 342 34.63 32.06 27.28
CA GLN A 342 33.28 32.51 26.92
C GLN A 342 33.19 32.70 25.41
N HIS A 343 32.26 32.00 24.77
CA HIS A 343 32.14 32.01 23.31
C HIS A 343 30.82 32.63 22.86
N LEU A 344 30.91 33.49 21.84
CA LEU A 344 29.77 33.94 21.05
C LEU A 344 29.80 33.27 19.69
N TRP A 345 28.71 32.62 19.31
CA TRP A 345 28.62 31.93 18.03
C TRP A 345 27.39 32.33 17.23
N LEU A 346 27.53 32.24 15.91
CA LEU A 346 26.49 32.49 14.93
C LEU A 346 26.47 31.33 13.92
N ARG A 347 25.28 30.83 13.60
CA ARG A 347 25.05 29.85 12.53
C ARG A 347 24.02 30.39 11.55
N GLN A 348 24.40 30.53 10.29
CA GLN A 348 23.55 31.06 9.23
C GLN A 348 23.35 29.98 8.16
N PRO A 349 22.13 29.43 8.01
CA PRO A 349 21.80 28.61 6.85
C PRO A 349 21.89 29.46 5.57
N LEU A 350 22.63 28.99 4.58
CA LEU A 350 22.79 29.67 3.28
C LEU A 350 21.82 29.14 2.21
N GLY A 351 21.04 28.12 2.55
CA GLY A 351 20.16 27.39 1.63
C GLY A 351 20.79 26.09 1.12
N GLY A 352 19.93 25.18 0.64
CA GLY A 352 20.35 23.83 0.28
C GLY A 352 20.94 23.08 1.48
N ARG A 353 22.17 22.60 1.34
CA ARG A 353 22.89 21.85 2.38
C ARG A 353 24.06 22.63 3.00
N TRP A 354 24.11 23.95 2.82
CA TRP A 354 25.20 24.82 3.27
C TRP A 354 24.84 25.62 4.53
N THR A 355 25.79 25.74 5.46
CA THR A 355 25.68 26.56 6.67
C THR A 355 26.99 27.28 6.95
N LEU A 356 26.92 28.58 7.22
CA LEU A 356 28.06 29.37 7.69
C LEU A 356 28.06 29.38 9.23
N ARG A 357 29.21 29.11 9.84
CA ARG A 357 29.47 29.22 11.27
C ARG A 357 30.45 30.37 11.51
N TYR A 358 30.21 31.13 12.57
CA TYR A 358 31.16 32.05 13.15
C TYR A 358 31.20 31.77 14.66
N ASP A 359 32.38 31.74 15.24
CA ASP A 359 32.61 31.57 16.67
C ASP A 359 33.69 32.55 17.12
N ARG A 360 33.47 33.21 18.25
CA ARG A 360 34.40 34.20 18.84
C ARG A 360 34.62 33.83 20.29
N ASP A 361 35.84 33.49 20.63
CA ASP A 361 36.30 33.41 22.01
C ASP A 361 36.50 34.84 22.53
N LEU A 362 35.72 35.21 23.55
CA LEU A 362 35.79 36.52 24.21
C LEU A 362 36.87 36.59 25.28
N THR A 363 37.35 35.45 25.76
CA THR A 363 38.38 35.36 26.80
C THR A 363 39.77 35.43 26.18
N HIS A 364 39.98 34.72 25.06
CA HIS A 364 41.27 34.65 24.36
C HIS A 364 41.36 35.54 23.12
N ASP A 365 40.27 36.25 22.77
CA ASP A 365 40.20 37.18 21.64
C ASP A 365 40.47 36.55 20.25
N ASP A 366 40.15 35.27 20.10
CA ASP A 366 40.29 34.51 18.85
C ASP A 366 38.95 34.33 18.12
N SER A 367 38.99 34.36 16.79
CA SER A 367 37.82 34.10 15.93
C SER A 367 37.99 32.85 15.08
N GLU A 368 36.87 32.18 14.82
CA GLU A 368 36.76 31.12 13.82
C GLU A 368 35.59 31.36 12.87
N VAL A 369 35.82 31.05 11.59
CA VAL A 369 34.79 31.02 10.56
C VAL A 369 34.78 29.63 9.93
N GLY A 370 33.62 28.98 9.95
CA GLY A 370 33.41 27.66 9.36
C GLY A 370 32.43 27.69 8.21
N LEU A 371 32.73 27.03 7.09
CA LEU A 371 31.76 26.73 6.04
C LEU A 371 31.44 25.24 6.04
N HIS A 372 30.21 24.92 6.45
CA HIS A 372 29.72 23.56 6.60
C HIS A 372 28.82 23.13 5.42
N TYR A 373 29.06 21.94 4.90
CA TYR A 373 28.26 21.25 3.88
C TYR A 373 27.78 19.89 4.38
N ARG A 374 26.47 19.67 4.39
CA ARG A 374 25.85 18.38 4.75
C ARG A 374 25.86 17.44 3.53
N VAL A 375 26.64 16.36 3.57
CA VAL A 375 26.74 15.39 2.47
C VAL A 375 25.52 14.49 2.43
N ASP A 376 25.07 14.04 3.59
CA ASP A 376 23.81 13.33 3.77
C ASP A 376 23.29 13.52 5.21
N ASP A 377 22.39 12.65 5.62
CA ASP A 377 21.75 12.69 6.93
C ASP A 377 22.66 12.29 8.10
N TYR A 378 23.84 11.75 7.82
CA TYR A 378 24.79 11.18 8.78
C TYR A 378 26.19 11.79 8.68
N VAL A 379 26.55 12.44 7.56
CA VAL A 379 27.90 12.97 7.31
C VAL A 379 27.87 14.43 6.87
N GLY A 380 28.72 15.24 7.48
CA GLY A 380 29.01 16.63 7.12
C GLY A 380 30.50 16.89 6.93
N LEU A 381 30.81 17.91 6.13
CA LEU A 381 32.17 18.43 5.94
C LEU A 381 32.17 19.91 6.31
N GLU A 382 33.14 20.36 7.09
CA GLU A 382 33.28 21.77 7.47
C GLU A 382 34.71 22.24 7.21
N TYR A 383 34.87 23.30 6.44
CA TYR A 383 36.16 23.98 6.28
C TYR A 383 36.24 25.15 7.26
N ILE A 384 37.23 25.14 8.15
CA ILE A 384 37.35 26.11 9.23
C ILE A 384 38.60 26.96 9.01
N VAL A 385 38.45 28.27 9.19
CA VAL A 385 39.53 29.25 9.17
C VAL A 385 39.50 29.98 10.50
N SER A 386 40.59 29.89 11.24
CA SER A 386 40.86 30.64 12.46
C SER A 386 41.88 31.76 12.17
N ASP A 387 42.11 32.64 13.15
CA ASP A 387 43.07 33.74 13.03
C ASP A 387 44.51 33.25 12.75
N HIS A 388 44.85 32.01 13.13
CA HIS A 388 46.20 31.45 13.03
C HIS A 388 46.30 30.12 12.24
N ASP A 389 45.19 29.53 11.81
CA ASP A 389 45.18 28.21 11.17
C ASP A 389 43.95 27.97 10.27
N ALA A 390 44.00 26.97 9.40
CA ALA A 390 42.85 26.52 8.63
C ALA A 390 42.88 25.00 8.42
N TRP A 391 41.76 24.33 8.68
CA TRP A 391 41.66 22.88 8.60
C TRP A 391 40.30 22.40 8.08
N LEU A 392 40.24 21.11 7.76
CA LEU A 392 39.02 20.44 7.34
C LEU A 392 38.51 19.53 8.45
N ARG A 393 37.23 19.64 8.78
CA ARG A 393 36.52 18.81 9.76
C ARG A 393 35.53 17.89 9.08
N ILE A 394 35.57 16.61 9.43
CA ILE A 394 34.58 15.61 9.02
C ILE A 394 33.67 15.34 10.21
N ILE A 395 32.35 15.49 10.05
CA ILE A 395 31.37 15.37 11.13
C ILE A 395 30.45 14.18 10.86
N GLY A 396 30.37 13.24 11.80
CA GLY A 396 29.37 12.18 11.85
C GLY A 396 28.22 12.55 12.79
N TYR A 397 26.97 12.46 12.33
CA TYR A 397 25.76 12.69 13.11
C TYR A 397 25.10 11.36 13.52
N LEU A 398 24.53 11.32 14.73
CA LEU A 398 23.84 10.16 15.30
C LEU A 398 22.31 10.21 15.16
#